data_AF-A0A2I4AJB2-F1
#
_entry.id   AF-A0A2I4AJB2-F1
#
_cell.length_a   1.000
_cell.length_b   1.000
_cell.length_c   1.000
_cell.angle_alpha   90.00
_cell.angle_beta   90.00
_cell.angle_gamma   90.00
#
_symmetry.space_group_name_H-M   'P 1'
#
loop_
_entity.id
_entity.type
_entity.pdbx_description
1 polymer ?
#
loop_
_entity_poly.entity_id
_entity_poly.type
_entity_poly.pdbx_seq_one_letter_code
_entity_poly.pdbx_strand_id
1 'polypeptide(L)'
;MCIVFAYIGVSVVLFLVSRFSPYEWQGDDSDDEDETAPPSSSRRAPPTSSSEDPHSPGFSQAQNQNQQKEKESPEHSNDFGIFNSLWFSLGAFMQQGCDISPRSLSGRIVGGVWWFFTLIIISSYTANLAAFLTVERMVSPIESAEDLAKQTEIAYGTLDGGSTKEFFKLSKIAVFEKMWSYMRSAEPSVFVKNTNEGVMRVRKSKGKYAYLLESSMNEYIEQRKPCDTMKVGGNLDSKGYGVATPKGSPLRLSELSAC
;
A
#
# COMPACT_ATOMS: atom_id res chain seq x y z
N MET A 1 -11.23 7.89 -7.71
CA MET A 1 -12.49 8.62 -7.86
C MET A 1 -12.50 9.91 -7.04
N CYS A 2 -12.88 9.91 -5.76
CA CYS A 2 -13.11 11.15 -4.98
C CYS A 2 -11.93 12.14 -4.95
N ILE A 3 -10.68 11.66 -4.83
CA ILE A 3 -9.47 12.50 -4.84
C ILE A 3 -9.33 13.30 -6.15
N VAL A 4 -9.72 12.72 -7.28
CA VAL A 4 -9.64 13.38 -8.61
C VAL A 4 -10.67 14.51 -8.70
N PHE A 5 -11.89 14.29 -8.20
CA PHE A 5 -12.92 15.33 -8.15
C PHE A 5 -12.54 16.46 -7.18
N ALA A 6 -11.95 16.13 -6.02
CA ALA A 6 -11.44 17.13 -5.08
C ALA A 6 -10.30 17.97 -5.69
N TYR A 7 -9.35 17.34 -6.38
CA TYR A 7 -8.26 18.01 -7.10
C TYR A 7 -8.78 18.98 -8.18
N ILE A 8 -9.71 18.53 -9.03
CA ILE A 8 -10.33 19.39 -10.06
C ILE A 8 -11.07 20.55 -9.40
N GLY A 9 -11.85 20.29 -8.35
CA GLY A 9 -12.59 21.32 -7.61
C GLY A 9 -11.67 22.39 -7.02
N VAL A 10 -10.57 21.99 -6.37
CA VAL A 10 -9.60 22.95 -5.79
C VAL A 10 -8.85 23.74 -6.87
N SER A 11 -8.50 23.11 -7.99
CA SER A 11 -7.86 23.80 -9.11
C SER A 11 -8.78 24.87 -9.73
N VAL A 12 -10.09 24.57 -9.84
CA VAL A 12 -11.10 25.54 -10.30
C VAL A 12 -11.33 26.65 -9.27
N VAL A 13 -11.39 26.33 -7.97
CA VAL A 13 -11.55 27.34 -6.91
C VAL A 13 -10.35 28.29 -6.87
N LEU A 14 -9.12 27.78 -6.96
CA LEU A 14 -7.91 28.61 -7.02
C LEU A 14 -7.90 29.52 -8.26
N PHE A 15 -8.29 29.00 -9.43
CA PHE A 15 -8.40 29.79 -10.66
C PHE A 15 -9.48 30.89 -10.60
N LEU A 16 -10.60 30.64 -9.91
CA LEU A 16 -11.61 31.68 -9.67
C LEU A 16 -11.10 32.73 -8.66
N VAL A 17 -10.40 32.30 -7.61
CA VAL A 17 -9.88 33.19 -6.56
C VAL A 17 -8.79 34.12 -7.09
N SER A 18 -7.89 33.68 -7.98
CA SER A 18 -6.93 34.59 -8.65
C SER A 18 -7.66 35.61 -9.50
N ARG A 19 -8.57 35.16 -10.38
CA ARG A 19 -9.30 36.03 -11.31
C ARG A 19 -10.21 37.07 -10.66
N PHE A 20 -10.68 36.82 -9.42
CA PHE A 20 -11.51 37.77 -8.66
C PHE A 20 -10.75 38.54 -7.56
N SER A 21 -9.47 38.28 -7.30
CA SER A 21 -8.71 39.01 -6.29
C SER A 21 -8.14 40.32 -6.87
N PRO A 22 -8.55 41.51 -6.41
CA PRO A 22 -8.03 42.78 -6.94
C PRO A 22 -6.55 43.02 -6.63
N TYR A 23 -5.93 42.18 -5.79
CA TYR A 23 -4.56 42.36 -5.28
C TYR A 23 -3.47 41.63 -6.09
N GLU A 24 -3.82 40.89 -7.14
CA GLU A 24 -2.83 40.33 -8.08
C GLU A 24 -2.61 41.24 -9.31
N TRP A 25 -3.35 42.35 -9.38
CA TRP A 25 -3.31 43.31 -10.47
C TRP A 25 -2.48 44.54 -10.07
N GLN A 26 -1.18 44.48 -10.29
CA GLN A 26 -0.31 45.66 -10.25
C GLN A 26 0.12 46.00 -11.68
N GLY A 27 0.13 47.28 -12.03
CA GLY A 27 0.74 47.72 -13.28
C GLY A 27 2.25 47.77 -13.11
N ASP A 28 3.00 47.55 -14.20
CA ASP A 28 4.40 47.98 -14.26
C ASP A 28 4.41 49.51 -14.27
N ASP A 29 4.48 50.12 -13.09
CA ASP A 29 4.99 51.48 -12.94
C ASP A 29 6.50 51.40 -13.22
N SER A 30 6.85 51.67 -14.48
CA SER A 30 8.22 51.68 -14.99
C SER A 30 9.14 52.57 -14.15
N ASP A 31 10.33 52.05 -13.82
CA ASP A 31 11.37 52.74 -13.06
C ASP A 31 11.68 54.15 -13.62
N ASP A 32 11.52 55.19 -12.80
CA ASP A 32 12.16 56.52 -12.97
C ASP A 32 11.91 57.41 -11.71
N GLU A 33 12.47 57.02 -10.55
CA GLU A 33 12.77 58.00 -9.47
C GLU A 33 14.22 57.81 -8.97
N ASP A 34 15.01 58.86 -9.17
CA ASP A 34 16.44 58.96 -8.88
C ASP A 34 16.76 59.00 -7.38
N GLU A 35 18.03 58.73 -7.04
CA GLU A 35 18.72 58.91 -5.74
C GLU A 35 17.89 59.32 -4.48
N THR A 36 17.97 58.61 -3.35
CA THR A 36 19.18 58.66 -2.51
C THR A 36 19.17 57.57 -1.42
N ALA A 37 20.30 56.87 -1.26
CA ALA A 37 20.54 55.97 -0.12
C ALA A 37 21.82 56.34 0.65
N PRO A 38 21.79 56.45 2.00
CA PRO A 38 22.98 56.33 2.82
C PRO A 38 23.16 54.86 3.31
N PRO A 39 24.39 54.31 3.33
CA PRO A 39 24.57 52.86 3.34
C PRO A 39 24.74 52.19 4.71
N SER A 40 24.30 50.93 4.76
CA SER A 40 24.80 49.80 5.58
C SER A 40 25.48 50.08 6.94
N SER A 41 24.83 49.68 8.03
CA SER A 41 25.49 49.46 9.32
C SER A 41 26.32 48.17 9.31
N SER A 42 27.59 48.24 8.95
CA SER A 42 28.57 47.18 9.22
C SER A 42 29.73 47.71 10.06
N ARG A 43 30.27 46.86 10.95
CA ARG A 43 31.17 47.26 12.03
C ARG A 43 32.45 47.91 11.50
N ARG A 44 32.89 49.01 12.14
CA ARG A 44 34.24 49.56 11.96
C ARG A 44 34.91 49.87 13.31
N ALA A 45 36.14 49.37 13.46
CA ALA A 45 37.16 49.93 14.34
C ALA A 45 38.11 50.82 13.49
N PRO A 46 38.87 51.77 14.07
CA PRO A 46 39.11 53.07 13.42
C PRO A 46 40.53 53.18 12.76
N PRO A 47 41.10 54.35 12.41
CA PRO A 47 41.10 54.87 11.02
C PRO A 47 42.46 55.46 10.51
N THR A 48 42.57 55.88 9.24
CA THR A 48 43.48 56.96 8.75
C THR A 48 43.19 57.46 7.31
N SER A 49 43.42 58.77 7.06
CA SER A 49 43.75 59.51 5.79
C SER A 49 42.92 59.27 4.49
N SER A 50 42.17 60.24 3.91
CA SER A 50 42.55 61.46 3.11
C SER A 50 43.21 61.14 1.74
N SER A 51 42.95 61.79 0.59
CA SER A 51 42.07 62.94 0.21
C SER A 51 42.00 63.12 -1.34
N GLU A 52 40.82 63.55 -1.85
CA GLU A 52 40.55 64.56 -2.92
C GLU A 52 40.84 64.40 -4.46
N ASP A 53 39.88 64.97 -5.22
CA ASP A 53 39.91 65.67 -6.54
C ASP A 53 39.45 65.09 -7.93
N PRO A 54 38.83 65.91 -8.83
CA PRO A 54 37.94 65.47 -9.95
C PRO A 54 38.19 66.13 -11.35
N HIS A 55 37.39 65.79 -12.40
CA HIS A 55 37.08 66.47 -13.71
C HIS A 55 36.65 65.43 -14.81
N SER A 56 35.99 65.66 -15.96
CA SER A 56 35.10 66.72 -16.56
C SER A 56 34.32 66.16 -17.81
N PRO A 57 33.37 66.88 -18.48
CA PRO A 57 32.28 66.25 -19.27
C PRO A 57 32.14 66.62 -20.79
N GLY A 58 31.15 66.00 -21.49
CA GLY A 58 30.52 66.46 -22.77
C GLY A 58 30.23 65.34 -23.81
N PHE A 59 29.32 65.45 -24.81
CA PHE A 59 28.24 66.42 -25.11
C PHE A 59 27.37 65.94 -26.33
N SER A 60 26.01 66.07 -26.29
CA SER A 60 25.07 66.07 -27.47
C SER A 60 24.94 64.79 -28.36
N GLN A 61 23.94 64.58 -29.24
CA GLN A 61 22.87 65.44 -29.81
C GLN A 61 21.59 64.65 -30.18
N ALA A 62 20.46 65.35 -30.42
CA ALA A 62 19.13 64.76 -30.61
C ALA A 62 18.68 64.56 -32.07
N GLN A 63 17.69 63.68 -32.32
CA GLN A 63 16.60 64.00 -33.24
C GLN A 63 15.32 63.18 -32.96
N ASN A 64 14.17 63.77 -33.30
CA ASN A 64 12.83 63.36 -32.87
C ASN A 64 11.95 63.10 -34.11
N GLN A 65 11.29 61.95 -34.19
CA GLN A 65 10.19 61.71 -35.13
C GLN A 65 9.02 61.09 -34.38
N ASN A 66 7.91 61.82 -34.39
CA ASN A 66 6.71 61.49 -33.63
C ASN A 66 5.60 61.12 -34.63
N GLN A 67 5.17 59.86 -34.66
CA GLN A 67 4.01 59.43 -35.45
C GLN A 67 3.10 58.48 -34.66
N GLN A 68 2.30 59.10 -33.81
CA GLN A 68 0.86 58.83 -33.73
C GLN A 68 0.39 57.44 -33.24
N LYS A 69 0.49 57.25 -31.92
CA LYS A 69 -0.66 56.94 -31.05
C LYS A 69 -1.56 55.76 -31.48
N GLU A 70 -1.26 54.59 -30.94
CA GLU A 70 -2.31 53.68 -30.45
C GLU A 70 -2.20 53.62 -28.91
N LYS A 71 -3.34 53.65 -28.23
CA LYS A 71 -3.39 53.73 -26.76
C LYS A 71 -3.58 52.32 -26.21
N GLU A 72 -2.48 51.58 -26.06
CA GLU A 72 -2.54 50.29 -25.38
C GLU A 72 -3.06 50.48 -23.95
N SER A 73 -4.15 49.77 -23.65
CA SER A 73 -4.58 49.53 -22.28
C SER A 73 -3.51 48.70 -21.56
N PRO A 74 -3.16 48.99 -20.30
CA PRO A 74 -2.19 48.20 -19.58
C PRO A 74 -2.66 46.74 -19.51
N GLU A 75 -1.94 45.83 -20.16
CA GLU A 75 -2.16 44.40 -19.99
C GLU A 75 -1.80 44.03 -18.56
N HIS A 76 -2.79 43.52 -17.85
CA HIS A 76 -2.76 43.41 -16.42
C HIS A 76 -2.53 41.91 -16.12
N SER A 77 -1.29 41.54 -15.81
CA SER A 77 -0.78 40.17 -15.89
C SER A 77 -1.10 39.34 -14.65
N ASN A 78 -1.94 38.31 -14.80
CA ASN A 78 -2.16 37.31 -13.76
C ASN A 78 -1.28 36.08 -14.01
N ASP A 79 -0.27 35.85 -13.16
CA ASP A 79 0.58 34.65 -13.20
C ASP A 79 -0.20 33.34 -12.98
N PHE A 80 -1.41 33.39 -12.42
CA PHE A 80 -2.28 32.23 -12.18
C PHE A 80 -3.26 31.94 -13.32
N GLY A 81 -2.74 31.48 -14.47
CA GLY A 81 -3.54 30.84 -15.51
C GLY A 81 -4.07 29.44 -15.11
N ILE A 82 -5.05 28.90 -15.86
CA ILE A 82 -5.67 27.57 -15.58
C ILE A 82 -4.61 26.48 -15.38
N PHE A 83 -3.60 26.42 -16.26
CA PHE A 83 -2.52 25.44 -16.20
C PHE A 83 -1.60 25.64 -15.00
N ASN A 84 -1.36 26.90 -14.58
CA ASN A 84 -0.53 27.20 -13.41
C ASN A 84 -1.28 26.87 -12.11
N SER A 85 -2.61 27.06 -12.04
CA SER A 85 -3.44 26.62 -10.91
C SER A 85 -3.51 25.09 -10.78
N LEU A 86 -3.57 24.36 -11.91
CA LEU A 86 -3.47 22.90 -11.94
C LEU A 86 -2.07 22.44 -11.49
N TRP A 87 -1.01 23.04 -12.03
CA TRP A 87 0.38 22.72 -11.68
C TRP A 87 0.68 22.97 -10.19
N PHE A 88 0.21 24.09 -9.64
CA PHE A 88 0.29 24.40 -8.21
C PHE A 88 -0.44 23.35 -7.36
N SER A 89 -1.66 22.97 -7.74
CA SER A 89 -2.44 21.94 -7.05
C SER A 89 -1.74 20.58 -7.06
N LEU A 90 -1.04 20.25 -8.16
CA LEU A 90 -0.26 19.02 -8.34
C LEU A 90 1.05 19.05 -7.54
N GLY A 91 1.82 20.15 -7.58
CA GLY A 91 3.05 20.31 -6.80
C GLY A 91 2.81 20.28 -5.29
N ALA A 92 1.70 20.88 -4.83
CA ALA A 92 1.24 20.79 -3.45
C ALA A 92 0.77 19.38 -3.03
N PHE A 93 0.26 18.57 -3.97
CA PHE A 93 -0.06 17.16 -3.75
C PHE A 93 1.20 16.28 -3.72
N MET A 94 2.16 16.53 -4.61
CA MET A 94 3.41 15.77 -4.71
C MET A 94 4.49 16.21 -3.70
N GLN A 95 4.22 17.22 -2.86
CA GLN A 95 5.14 17.79 -1.87
C GLN A 95 6.45 18.36 -2.47
N GLN A 96 6.46 18.67 -3.77
CA GLN A 96 7.66 19.15 -4.47
C GLN A 96 7.84 20.67 -4.42
N GLY A 97 6.88 21.40 -3.86
CA GLY A 97 6.84 22.86 -3.90
C GLY A 97 6.46 23.40 -5.28
N CYS A 98 6.33 24.71 -5.38
CA CYS A 98 6.13 25.45 -6.62
C CYS A 98 6.77 26.84 -6.47
N ASP A 99 7.42 27.34 -7.52
CA ASP A 99 8.06 28.66 -7.52
C ASP A 99 7.05 29.82 -7.51
N ILE A 100 5.79 29.53 -7.87
CA ILE A 100 4.67 30.47 -7.91
C ILE A 100 3.76 30.20 -6.71
N SER A 101 3.56 31.22 -5.87
CA SER A 101 2.79 31.13 -4.62
C SER A 101 1.70 32.20 -4.57
N PRO A 102 0.46 31.89 -4.15
CA PRO A 102 -0.63 32.86 -4.14
C PRO A 102 -0.29 34.06 -3.24
N ARG A 103 -0.29 35.26 -3.82
CA ARG A 103 -0.06 36.51 -3.07
C ARG A 103 -1.30 36.90 -2.26
N SER A 104 -2.50 36.62 -2.78
CA SER A 104 -3.77 36.92 -2.12
C SER A 104 -4.00 36.11 -0.82
N LEU A 105 -4.55 36.76 0.21
CA LEU A 105 -4.86 36.12 1.50
C LEU A 105 -5.88 34.97 1.34
N SER A 106 -6.85 35.14 0.45
CA SER A 106 -7.83 34.11 0.08
C SER A 106 -7.18 32.89 -0.59
N GLY A 107 -6.28 33.10 -1.55
CA GLY A 107 -5.55 32.02 -2.22
C GLY A 107 -4.67 31.22 -1.24
N ARG A 108 -4.05 31.90 -0.27
CA ARG A 108 -3.27 31.25 0.80
C ARG A 108 -4.12 30.39 1.73
N ILE A 109 -5.34 30.81 2.07
CA ILE A 109 -6.27 29.99 2.88
C ILE A 109 -6.69 28.73 2.12
N VAL A 110 -7.05 28.85 0.84
CA VAL A 110 -7.41 27.68 0.01
C VAL A 110 -6.21 26.74 -0.15
N GLY A 111 -5.02 27.28 -0.43
CA GLY A 111 -3.78 26.50 -0.49
C GLY A 111 -3.43 25.79 0.82
N GLY A 112 -3.64 26.44 1.97
CA GLY A 112 -3.42 25.85 3.29
C GLY A 112 -4.40 24.72 3.62
N VAL A 113 -5.69 24.89 3.29
CA VAL A 113 -6.70 23.82 3.43
C VAL A 113 -6.40 22.65 2.51
N TRP A 114 -5.99 22.91 1.26
CA TRP A 114 -5.55 21.88 0.33
C TRP A 114 -4.33 21.12 0.87
N TRP A 115 -3.30 21.83 1.34
CA TRP A 115 -2.09 21.23 1.90
C TRP A 115 -2.36 20.37 3.14
N PHE A 116 -3.26 20.81 4.04
CA PHE A 116 -3.68 19.99 5.17
C PHE A 116 -4.45 18.74 4.73
N PHE A 117 -5.30 18.85 3.70
CA PHE A 117 -5.98 17.70 3.10
C PHE A 117 -5.02 16.71 2.44
N THR A 118 -4.03 17.19 1.67
CA THR A 118 -3.03 16.31 1.04
C THR A 118 -2.16 15.61 2.08
N LEU A 119 -1.75 16.29 3.16
CA LEU A 119 -1.06 15.67 4.29
C LEU A 119 -1.86 14.53 4.94
N ILE A 120 -3.16 14.73 5.21
CA ILE A 120 -4.01 13.68 5.79
C ILE A 120 -4.09 12.47 4.85
N ILE A 121 -4.32 12.70 3.55
CA ILE A 121 -4.43 11.63 2.55
C ILE A 121 -3.11 10.84 2.45
N ILE A 122 -1.98 11.53 2.36
CA ILE A 122 -0.65 10.91 2.18
C ILE A 122 -0.21 10.17 3.45
N SER A 123 -0.47 10.73 4.63
CA SER A 123 -0.21 10.07 5.91
C SER A 123 -1.07 8.81 6.05
N SER A 124 -2.36 8.88 5.72
CA SER A 124 -3.27 7.72 5.76
C SER A 124 -2.88 6.63 4.76
N TYR A 125 -2.48 7.01 3.55
CA TYR A 125 -1.97 6.08 2.55
C TYR A 125 -0.67 5.42 3.00
N THR A 126 0.27 6.20 3.53
CA THR A 126 1.56 5.70 4.05
C THR A 126 1.36 4.75 5.22
N ALA A 127 0.44 5.06 6.14
CA ALA A 127 0.09 4.19 7.26
C ALA A 127 -0.53 2.86 6.80
N ASN A 128 -1.47 2.90 5.85
CA ASN A 128 -2.07 1.69 5.28
C ASN A 128 -1.03 0.87 4.49
N LEU A 129 -0.16 1.51 3.73
CA LEU A 129 0.93 0.86 3.01
C LEU A 129 1.92 0.18 3.98
N ALA A 130 2.32 0.86 5.05
CA ALA A 130 3.17 0.29 6.10
C ALA A 130 2.49 -0.89 6.81
N ALA A 131 1.19 -0.81 7.07
CA ALA A 131 0.40 -1.93 7.60
C ALA A 131 0.38 -3.12 6.63
N PHE A 132 0.22 -2.90 5.32
CA PHE A 132 0.28 -4.00 4.33
C PHE A 132 1.69 -4.59 4.19
N LEU A 133 2.74 -3.76 4.22
CA LEU A 133 4.13 -4.21 4.13
C LEU A 133 4.63 -4.94 5.39
N THR A 134 4.00 -4.72 6.54
CA THR A 134 4.33 -5.43 7.80
C THR A 134 3.45 -6.65 8.05
N VAL A 135 2.28 -6.76 7.38
CA VAL A 135 1.37 -7.89 7.54
C VAL A 135 1.58 -8.91 6.42
N GLU A 136 2.52 -9.84 6.67
CA GLU A 136 2.53 -11.13 5.99
C GLU A 136 1.33 -11.96 6.47
N ARG A 137 0.19 -11.88 5.79
CA ARG A 137 -0.94 -12.78 6.08
C ARG A 137 -0.59 -14.19 5.64
N MET A 138 -0.44 -15.09 6.61
CA MET A 138 -0.50 -16.54 6.37
C MET A 138 -1.92 -16.93 5.95
N VAL A 139 -2.23 -16.78 4.66
CA VAL A 139 -3.47 -17.27 4.05
C VAL A 139 -3.24 -18.72 3.63
N SER A 140 -3.85 -19.68 4.32
CA SER A 140 -3.90 -21.05 3.82
C SER A 140 -4.90 -21.11 2.66
N PRO A 141 -4.54 -21.68 1.49
CA PRO A 141 -5.45 -21.80 0.34
C PRO A 141 -6.57 -22.84 0.56
N ILE A 142 -6.58 -23.51 1.72
CA ILE A 142 -7.55 -24.51 2.16
C ILE A 142 -7.94 -24.11 3.59
N GLU A 143 -9.24 -24.16 3.90
CA GLU A 143 -9.75 -24.08 5.27
C GLU A 143 -10.50 -25.36 5.67
N SER A 144 -11.04 -26.10 4.69
CA SER A 144 -11.90 -27.26 4.93
C SER A 144 -11.64 -28.43 3.96
N ALA A 145 -12.16 -29.62 4.27
CA ALA A 145 -12.12 -30.77 3.36
C ALA A 145 -13.05 -30.59 2.16
N GLU A 146 -14.11 -29.79 2.32
CA GLU A 146 -15.02 -29.37 1.27
C GLU A 146 -14.29 -28.56 0.20
N ASP A 147 -13.30 -27.74 0.57
CA ASP A 147 -12.48 -26.99 -0.39
C ASP A 147 -11.57 -27.92 -1.18
N LEU A 148 -10.90 -28.86 -0.51
CA LEU A 148 -10.15 -29.94 -1.17
C LEU A 148 -11.02 -30.73 -2.16
N ALA A 149 -12.31 -30.95 -1.85
CA ALA A 149 -13.24 -31.64 -2.74
C ALA A 149 -13.74 -30.75 -3.91
N LYS A 150 -13.67 -29.42 -3.81
CA LYS A 150 -14.05 -28.48 -4.89
C LYS A 150 -12.93 -28.30 -5.92
N GLN A 151 -11.69 -28.17 -5.45
CA GLN A 151 -10.51 -27.90 -6.28
C GLN A 151 -9.75 -29.18 -6.67
N THR A 152 -8.86 -29.07 -7.67
CA THR A 152 -8.05 -30.20 -8.18
C THR A 152 -6.55 -29.88 -8.28
N GLU A 153 -6.12 -28.71 -7.79
CA GLU A 153 -4.73 -28.24 -7.92
C GLU A 153 -3.81 -28.82 -6.84
N ILE A 154 -4.34 -28.94 -5.62
CA ILE A 154 -3.69 -29.55 -4.46
C ILE A 154 -4.20 -30.99 -4.37
N ALA A 155 -3.30 -31.94 -4.61
CA ALA A 155 -3.60 -33.36 -4.45
C ALA A 155 -3.75 -33.74 -2.97
N TYR A 156 -4.48 -34.80 -2.67
CA TYR A 156 -4.63 -35.28 -1.28
C TYR A 156 -4.74 -36.79 -1.20
N GLY A 157 -4.30 -37.36 -0.08
CA GLY A 157 -4.29 -38.80 0.15
C GLY A 157 -4.11 -39.20 1.61
N THR A 158 -4.27 -40.50 1.87
CA THR A 158 -4.15 -41.14 3.19
C THR A 158 -3.02 -42.17 3.20
N LEU A 159 -2.74 -42.72 4.38
CA LEU A 159 -1.97 -43.96 4.51
C LEU A 159 -2.65 -45.10 3.74
N ASP A 160 -1.87 -45.93 3.04
CA ASP A 160 -2.35 -47.15 2.40
C ASP A 160 -2.67 -48.22 3.45
N GLY A 161 -3.76 -48.96 3.27
CA GLY A 161 -4.28 -49.92 4.26
C GLY A 161 -4.77 -49.32 5.59
N GLY A 162 -4.73 -47.99 5.77
CA GLY A 162 -5.16 -47.33 7.01
C GLY A 162 -6.68 -47.25 7.20
N SER A 163 -7.12 -47.11 8.45
CA SER A 163 -8.54 -46.91 8.82
C SER A 163 -9.18 -45.70 8.12
N THR A 164 -8.41 -44.63 7.89
CA THR A 164 -8.83 -43.43 7.16
C THR A 164 -9.11 -43.72 5.68
N LYS A 165 -8.33 -44.61 5.04
CA LYS A 165 -8.58 -45.03 3.65
C LYS A 165 -9.93 -45.75 3.53
N GLU A 166 -10.19 -46.68 4.46
CA GLU A 166 -11.43 -47.44 4.49
C GLU A 166 -12.63 -46.57 4.89
N PHE A 167 -12.44 -45.56 5.76
CA PHE A 167 -13.46 -44.55 6.07
C PHE A 167 -13.95 -43.83 4.81
N PHE A 168 -13.05 -43.29 3.98
CA PHE A 168 -13.44 -42.63 2.73
C PHE A 168 -14.11 -43.59 1.74
N LYS A 169 -13.65 -44.85 1.67
CA LYS A 169 -14.22 -45.90 0.82
C LYS A 169 -15.63 -46.35 1.23
N LEU A 170 -15.98 -46.27 2.51
CA LEU A 170 -17.29 -46.66 3.06
C LEU A 170 -18.21 -45.47 3.37
N SER A 171 -17.72 -44.24 3.22
CA SER A 171 -18.48 -43.03 3.54
C SER A 171 -19.66 -42.84 2.59
N LYS A 172 -20.77 -42.34 3.14
CA LYS A 172 -22.01 -42.00 2.41
C LYS A 172 -22.24 -40.49 2.29
N ILE A 173 -21.27 -39.68 2.73
CA ILE A 173 -21.34 -38.22 2.64
C ILE A 173 -20.80 -37.81 1.27
N ALA A 174 -21.61 -37.12 0.46
CA ALA A 174 -21.30 -36.82 -0.94
C ALA A 174 -19.94 -36.12 -1.15
N VAL A 175 -19.52 -35.26 -0.21
CA VAL A 175 -18.19 -34.62 -0.21
C VAL A 175 -17.07 -35.68 -0.11
N PHE A 176 -17.18 -36.59 0.86
CA PHE A 176 -16.19 -37.64 1.11
C PHE A 176 -16.22 -38.74 0.03
N GLU A 177 -17.38 -39.01 -0.57
CA GLU A 177 -17.50 -39.91 -1.74
C GLU A 177 -16.83 -39.32 -2.99
N LYS A 178 -16.95 -38.00 -3.21
CA LYS A 178 -16.21 -37.29 -4.26
C LYS A 178 -14.70 -37.32 -4.01
N MET A 179 -14.27 -37.09 -2.77
CA MET A 179 -12.86 -37.21 -2.36
C MET A 179 -12.32 -38.63 -2.56
N TRP A 180 -13.10 -39.65 -2.20
CA TRP A 180 -12.74 -41.05 -2.43
C TRP A 180 -12.63 -41.37 -3.94
N SER A 181 -13.56 -40.87 -4.74
CA SER A 181 -13.55 -41.05 -6.19
C SER A 181 -12.28 -40.48 -6.81
N TYR A 182 -11.87 -39.26 -6.40
CA TYR A 182 -10.58 -38.67 -6.76
C TYR A 182 -9.41 -39.53 -6.29
N MET A 183 -9.34 -39.88 -4.99
CA MET A 183 -8.22 -40.67 -4.44
C MET A 183 -8.07 -42.05 -5.11
N ARG A 184 -9.16 -42.65 -5.58
CA ARG A 184 -9.17 -43.92 -6.32
C ARG A 184 -8.70 -43.78 -7.78
N SER A 185 -8.96 -42.63 -8.43
CA SER A 185 -8.58 -42.39 -9.83
C SER A 185 -7.31 -41.56 -10.01
N ALA A 186 -6.67 -41.12 -8.92
CA ALA A 186 -5.51 -40.25 -9.00
C ALA A 186 -4.24 -40.99 -9.43
N GLU A 187 -3.64 -40.53 -10.52
CA GLU A 187 -2.36 -40.99 -11.05
C GLU A 187 -1.35 -39.82 -11.09
N PRO A 188 -0.15 -39.94 -10.50
CA PRO A 188 0.35 -41.06 -9.71
C PRO A 188 -0.36 -41.21 -8.35
N SER A 189 -0.30 -42.42 -7.78
CA SER A 189 -0.98 -42.76 -6.52
C SER A 189 -0.78 -41.70 -5.43
N VAL A 190 -1.90 -41.23 -4.86
CA VAL A 190 -1.92 -40.31 -3.72
C VAL A 190 -1.72 -41.01 -2.38
N PHE A 191 -1.85 -42.34 -2.32
CA PHE A 191 -1.60 -43.09 -1.09
C PHE A 191 -0.10 -43.22 -0.81
N VAL A 192 0.26 -43.31 0.48
CA VAL A 192 1.63 -43.49 0.97
C VAL A 192 1.71 -44.72 1.89
N LYS A 193 2.85 -45.40 1.96
CA LYS A 193 2.98 -46.65 2.73
C LYS A 193 3.24 -46.40 4.21
N ASN A 194 3.86 -45.26 4.55
CA ASN A 194 4.22 -44.91 5.93
C ASN A 194 3.84 -43.46 6.28
N THR A 195 3.54 -43.17 7.54
CA THR A 195 3.24 -41.81 8.01
C THR A 195 4.39 -40.83 7.73
N ASN A 196 5.63 -41.25 7.96
CA ASN A 196 6.83 -40.43 7.67
C ASN A 196 6.99 -40.12 6.17
N GLU A 197 6.55 -41.03 5.29
CA GLU A 197 6.53 -40.82 3.85
C GLU A 197 5.49 -39.77 3.46
N GLY A 198 4.29 -39.82 4.06
CA GLY A 198 3.24 -38.81 3.91
C GLY A 198 3.70 -37.42 4.33
N VAL A 199 4.31 -37.29 5.51
CA VAL A 199 4.86 -36.03 6.02
C VAL A 199 5.96 -35.49 5.09
N MET A 200 6.91 -36.34 4.68
CA MET A 200 7.95 -35.92 3.72
C MET A 200 7.38 -35.55 2.35
N ARG A 201 6.29 -36.17 1.90
CA ARG A 201 5.60 -35.83 0.65
C ARG A 201 5.01 -34.42 0.74
N VAL A 202 4.27 -34.09 1.81
CA VAL A 202 3.74 -32.73 2.05
C VAL A 202 4.88 -31.70 2.01
N ARG A 203 5.94 -31.92 2.80
CA ARG A 203 7.11 -31.03 2.88
C ARG A 203 7.77 -30.78 1.51
N LYS A 204 7.92 -31.83 0.69
CA LYS A 204 8.51 -31.72 -0.66
C LYS A 204 7.57 -31.09 -1.69
N SER A 205 6.27 -31.24 -1.52
CA SER A 205 5.25 -30.78 -2.48
C SER A 205 4.92 -29.28 -2.40
N LYS A 206 5.50 -28.51 -1.47
CA LYS A 206 5.34 -27.03 -1.38
C LYS A 206 3.87 -26.57 -1.49
N GLY A 207 2.98 -27.20 -0.72
CA GLY A 207 1.55 -26.88 -0.71
C GLY A 207 0.71 -27.51 -1.83
N LYS A 208 1.29 -28.31 -2.74
CA LYS A 208 0.54 -29.06 -3.78
C LYS A 208 0.10 -30.47 -3.37
N TYR A 209 0.36 -30.89 -2.13
CA TYR A 209 -0.13 -32.15 -1.57
C TYR A 209 -0.53 -31.97 -0.10
N ALA A 210 -1.77 -32.36 0.23
CA ALA A 210 -2.29 -32.42 1.59
C ALA A 210 -2.38 -33.88 2.06
N TYR A 211 -2.00 -34.15 3.31
CA TYR A 211 -1.99 -35.51 3.86
C TYR A 211 -3.03 -35.64 4.98
N LEU A 212 -3.90 -36.64 4.86
CA LEU A 212 -4.99 -36.90 5.79
C LEU A 212 -4.56 -37.97 6.81
N LEU A 213 -4.41 -37.55 8.06
CA LEU A 213 -4.00 -38.39 9.19
C LEU A 213 -4.80 -38.06 10.47
N GLU A 214 -4.62 -38.86 11.52
CA GLU A 214 -5.31 -38.71 12.80
C GLU A 214 -4.87 -37.43 13.55
N SER A 215 -5.79 -36.77 14.26
CA SER A 215 -5.56 -35.45 14.88
C SER A 215 -4.42 -35.43 15.89
N SER A 216 -4.35 -36.46 16.74
CA SER A 216 -3.28 -36.74 17.71
C SER A 216 -1.89 -36.73 17.07
N MET A 217 -1.74 -37.42 15.95
CA MET A 217 -0.47 -37.51 15.23
C MET A 217 -0.18 -36.21 14.48
N ASN A 218 -1.19 -35.47 14.02
CA ASN A 218 -1.02 -34.17 13.37
C ASN A 218 -0.47 -33.12 14.35
N GLU A 219 -1.13 -32.97 15.50
CA GLU A 219 -0.71 -32.07 16.59
C GLU A 219 0.70 -32.44 17.12
N TYR A 220 1.03 -33.72 17.15
CA TYR A 220 2.38 -34.20 17.49
C TYR A 220 3.45 -33.85 16.43
N ILE A 221 3.13 -33.89 15.13
CA ILE A 221 4.07 -33.52 14.06
C ILE A 221 4.25 -32.00 13.99
N GLU A 222 3.17 -31.23 14.16
CA GLU A 222 3.15 -29.77 14.18
C GLU A 222 4.07 -29.19 15.26
N GLN A 223 4.13 -29.82 16.44
CA GLN A 223 5.05 -29.44 17.53
C GLN A 223 6.52 -29.84 17.30
N ARG A 224 6.85 -30.54 16.19
CA ARG A 224 8.22 -30.98 15.88
C ARG A 224 8.93 -30.03 14.92
N LYS A 225 10.21 -29.77 15.21
CA LYS A 225 11.10 -29.06 14.27
C LYS A 225 11.08 -29.74 12.89
N PRO A 226 11.06 -28.96 11.78
CA PRO A 226 11.25 -27.52 11.71
C PRO A 226 9.95 -26.68 11.74
N CYS A 227 8.84 -27.21 12.27
CA CYS A 227 7.53 -26.52 12.33
C CYS A 227 6.99 -26.11 10.95
N ASP A 228 7.14 -27.00 9.96
CA ASP A 228 6.81 -26.83 8.54
C ASP A 228 5.50 -27.54 8.13
N THR A 229 4.66 -27.86 9.11
CA THR A 229 3.36 -28.51 8.97
C THR A 229 2.36 -27.82 9.90
N MET A 230 1.11 -27.66 9.47
CA MET A 230 0.03 -27.07 10.26
C MET A 230 -1.24 -27.89 10.16
N LYS A 231 -2.04 -27.93 11.23
CA LYS A 231 -3.41 -28.46 11.20
C LYS A 231 -4.34 -27.44 10.52
N VAL A 232 -5.22 -27.93 9.63
CA VAL A 232 -6.18 -27.09 8.89
C VAL A 232 -7.58 -27.67 9.08
N GLY A 233 -8.55 -26.81 9.40
CA GLY A 233 -9.94 -27.19 9.61
C GLY A 233 -10.21 -28.00 10.88
N GLY A 234 -11.46 -28.47 11.00
CA GLY A 234 -11.90 -29.35 12.07
C GLY A 234 -11.57 -30.83 11.80
N ASN A 235 -11.74 -31.68 12.82
CA ASN A 235 -11.65 -33.13 12.65
C ASN A 235 -12.84 -33.63 11.81
N LEU A 236 -12.61 -34.58 10.88
CA LEU A 236 -13.65 -35.11 9.99
C LEU A 236 -14.57 -36.15 10.65
N ASP A 237 -14.10 -36.77 11.73
CA ASP A 237 -14.84 -37.73 12.54
C ASP A 237 -14.44 -37.64 14.02
N SER A 238 -15.17 -38.38 14.86
CA SER A 238 -14.84 -38.58 16.27
C SER A 238 -14.46 -40.04 16.48
N LYS A 239 -13.19 -40.28 16.80
CA LYS A 239 -12.58 -41.60 17.02
C LYS A 239 -11.75 -41.57 18.30
N GLY A 240 -11.54 -42.74 18.90
CA GLY A 240 -10.66 -42.92 20.04
C GLY A 240 -9.85 -44.21 19.90
N TYR A 241 -8.68 -44.24 20.52
CA TYR A 241 -7.88 -45.46 20.63
C TYR A 241 -8.40 -46.36 21.75
N GLY A 242 -8.25 -47.67 21.60
CA GLY A 242 -8.60 -48.65 22.61
C GLY A 242 -7.72 -49.89 22.52
N VAL A 243 -7.55 -50.59 23.65
CA VAL A 243 -6.76 -51.83 23.72
C VAL A 243 -7.58 -52.98 23.15
N ALA A 244 -7.09 -53.58 22.06
CA ALA A 244 -7.77 -54.70 21.40
C ALA A 244 -7.41 -56.04 22.06
N THR A 245 -8.39 -56.71 22.67
CA THR A 245 -8.27 -58.09 23.17
C THR A 245 -8.93 -59.08 22.21
N PRO A 246 -8.49 -60.35 22.15
CA PRO A 246 -9.21 -61.42 21.45
C PRO A 246 -10.68 -61.50 21.87
N LYS A 247 -11.58 -61.84 20.93
CA LYS A 247 -13.02 -61.97 21.21
C LYS A 247 -13.25 -63.08 22.25
N GLY A 248 -13.84 -62.73 23.39
CA GLY A 248 -14.07 -63.66 24.50
C GLY A 248 -12.90 -63.79 25.48
N SER A 249 -11.83 -62.98 25.35
CA SER A 249 -10.73 -62.96 26.33
C SER A 249 -11.23 -62.49 27.72
N PRO A 250 -10.84 -63.17 28.82
CA PRO A 250 -11.26 -62.78 30.17
C PRO A 250 -10.74 -61.39 30.58
N LEU A 251 -9.61 -60.94 30.04
CA LEU A 251 -8.98 -59.64 30.30
C LEU A 251 -9.93 -58.44 30.03
N ARG A 252 -10.89 -58.63 29.12
CA ARG A 252 -11.89 -57.60 28.78
C ARG A 252 -12.87 -57.31 29.93
N LEU A 253 -13.12 -58.27 30.82
CA LEU A 253 -14.14 -58.17 31.86
C LEU A 253 -13.56 -57.82 33.25
N SER A 254 -12.34 -58.26 33.56
CA SER A 254 -11.79 -58.15 34.91
C SER A 254 -10.86 -56.96 35.15
N GLU A 255 -10.13 -56.48 34.13
CA GLU A 255 -9.01 -55.54 34.35
C GLU A 255 -9.12 -54.27 33.50
N LEU A 256 -9.58 -54.36 32.25
CA LEU A 256 -9.62 -53.22 31.32
C LEU A 256 -10.83 -52.28 31.47
N SER A 257 -11.77 -52.59 32.39
CA SER A 257 -12.93 -51.75 32.71
C SER A 257 -12.67 -50.76 33.86
N ALA A 258 -11.46 -50.73 34.41
CA ALA A 258 -11.09 -49.92 35.58
C ALA A 258 -10.25 -48.67 35.23
N CYS A 259 -10.21 -48.27 33.95
CA CYS A 259 -9.55 -47.07 33.45
C CYS A 259 -10.56 -46.13 32.79
#